data_AF-A0A957MFC2-F1
#
_entry.id   AF-A0A957MFC2-F1
#
_cell.length_a   1.000
_cell.length_b   1.000
_cell.length_c   1.000
_cell.angle_alpha   90.00
_cell.angle_beta   90.00
_cell.angle_gamma   90.00
#
_symmetry.space_group_name_H-M   'P 1'
#
loop_
_entity.id
_entity.type
_entity.pdbx_description
1 polymer ?
#
loop_
_entity_poly.entity_id
_entity_poly.type
_entity_poly.pdbx_seq_one_letter_code
_entity_poly.pdbx_strand_id
1 'polypeptide(L)'
;PAVGNIATSPAMWHELFDKALPELMLGFDPSHLVWQFVDPYAAVREYAGKVRHVHVKDTAIDRARLAREGIDGDGWWRYTLPGWGELNWATLLAELQRVEYAGCLSIEHEDAVWDRNEGQILQSLLLSKRYLEQFLAGPVDVPAVETIAPDKVAGVKPI
;
A
#
# COMPACT_ATOMS: atom_id res chain seq x y z
N PRO A 1 -2.92 -4.21 -16.38
CA PRO A 1 -3.21 -5.23 -15.34
C PRO A 1 -2.00 -6.13 -15.12
N ALA A 2 -1.56 -6.31 -13.87
CA ALA A 2 -0.61 -7.38 -13.56
C ALA A 2 -1.23 -8.71 -14.00
N VAL A 3 -0.47 -9.50 -14.75
CA VAL A 3 -0.94 -10.74 -15.37
C VAL A 3 -1.52 -11.66 -14.28
N GLY A 4 -2.84 -11.88 -14.32
CA GLY A 4 -3.53 -12.86 -13.47
C GLY A 4 -4.46 -12.33 -12.39
N ASN A 5 -4.50 -11.01 -12.09
CA ASN A 5 -5.51 -10.49 -11.16
C ASN A 5 -6.86 -10.27 -11.87
N ILE A 6 -7.92 -10.88 -11.35
CA ILE A 6 -9.29 -10.84 -11.89
C ILE A 6 -10.17 -9.75 -11.23
N ALA A 7 -9.63 -9.00 -10.27
CA ALA A 7 -10.38 -8.17 -9.34
C ALA A 7 -9.62 -6.86 -9.01
N THR A 8 -9.55 -5.92 -9.94
CA THR A 8 -8.67 -4.72 -9.80
C THR A 8 -9.41 -3.44 -9.40
N SER A 9 -10.73 -3.43 -9.34
CA SER A 9 -11.53 -2.24 -8.99
C SER A 9 -12.76 -2.61 -8.15
N PRO A 10 -13.33 -1.65 -7.40
CA PRO A 10 -14.58 -1.86 -6.66
C PRO A 10 -15.71 -2.47 -7.49
N ALA A 11 -15.90 -2.02 -8.74
CA ALA A 11 -16.91 -2.58 -9.64
C ALA A 11 -16.70 -4.08 -9.88
N MET A 12 -15.44 -4.53 -10.05
CA MET A 12 -15.13 -5.95 -10.20
C MET A 12 -15.27 -6.71 -8.89
N TRP A 13 -14.92 -6.09 -7.76
CA TRP A 13 -15.09 -6.68 -6.42
C TRP A 13 -16.56 -6.95 -6.12
N HIS A 14 -17.44 -6.01 -6.44
CA HIS A 14 -18.90 -6.16 -6.32
C HIS A 14 -19.38 -7.38 -7.11
N GLU A 15 -19.04 -7.48 -8.39
CA GLU A 15 -19.43 -8.61 -9.24
C GLU A 15 -18.91 -9.95 -8.67
N LEU A 16 -17.67 -9.97 -8.18
CA LEU A 16 -17.07 -11.16 -7.57
C LEU A 16 -17.77 -11.59 -6.29
N PHE A 17 -17.94 -10.68 -5.33
CA PHE A 17 -18.50 -11.01 -4.02
C PHE A 17 -20.00 -11.32 -4.09
N ASP A 18 -20.74 -10.62 -4.95
CA ASP A 18 -22.19 -10.76 -4.98
C ASP A 18 -22.64 -11.96 -5.83
N LYS A 19 -21.91 -12.27 -6.91
CA LYS A 19 -22.41 -13.21 -7.94
C LYS A 19 -21.61 -14.49 -8.06
N ALA A 20 -20.32 -14.47 -7.75
CA ALA A 20 -19.45 -15.60 -8.08
C ALA A 20 -18.85 -16.29 -6.85
N LEU A 21 -18.25 -15.51 -5.95
CA LEU A 21 -17.36 -16.00 -4.90
C LEU A 21 -17.55 -15.18 -3.60
N PRO A 22 -18.69 -15.32 -2.90
CA PRO A 22 -19.00 -14.55 -1.69
C PRO A 22 -18.03 -14.82 -0.54
N GLU A 23 -17.37 -15.96 -0.50
CA GLU A 23 -16.43 -16.33 0.57
C GLU A 23 -15.02 -15.70 0.39
N LEU A 24 -14.75 -15.09 -0.77
CA LEU A 24 -13.47 -14.42 -0.97
C LEU A 24 -13.36 -13.16 -0.12
N MET A 25 -12.11 -12.86 0.24
CA MET A 25 -11.73 -11.71 1.05
C MET A 25 -10.63 -10.92 0.34
N LEU A 26 -10.48 -9.64 0.72
CA LEU A 26 -9.51 -8.72 0.16
C LEU A 26 -8.22 -8.69 0.99
N GLY A 27 -7.09 -8.90 0.31
CA GLY A 27 -5.86 -8.18 0.62
C GLY A 27 -6.01 -6.77 0.04
N PHE A 28 -6.38 -5.82 0.88
CA PHE A 28 -6.68 -4.47 0.47
C PHE A 28 -5.39 -3.67 0.32
N ASP A 29 -5.05 -3.34 -0.92
CA ASP A 29 -3.94 -2.47 -1.24
C ASP A 29 -4.47 -1.17 -1.90
N PRO A 30 -4.46 -0.04 -1.18
CA PRO A 30 -4.99 1.23 -1.68
C PRO A 30 -4.15 1.80 -2.84
N SER A 31 -2.87 1.44 -2.96
CA SER A 31 -1.99 1.97 -4.01
C SER A 31 -2.48 1.64 -5.42
N HIS A 32 -3.02 0.44 -5.59
CA HIS A 32 -3.56 -0.01 -6.88
C HIS A 32 -4.77 0.79 -7.34
N LEU A 33 -5.47 1.47 -6.42
CA LEU A 33 -6.64 2.29 -6.74
C LEU A 33 -6.27 3.69 -7.20
N VAL A 34 -5.14 4.23 -6.74
CA VAL A 34 -4.71 5.61 -6.97
C VAL A 34 -4.53 5.91 -8.45
N TRP A 35 -3.75 5.08 -9.16
CA TRP A 35 -3.52 5.29 -10.60
C TRP A 35 -4.75 4.97 -11.46
N GLN A 36 -5.75 4.26 -10.92
CA GLN A 36 -7.06 4.08 -11.56
C GLN A 36 -8.03 5.23 -11.27
N PHE A 37 -7.60 6.27 -10.52
CA PHE A 37 -8.45 7.37 -10.07
C PHE A 37 -9.65 6.93 -9.25
N VAL A 38 -9.53 5.78 -8.57
CA VAL A 38 -10.54 5.26 -7.67
C VAL A 38 -10.27 5.80 -6.27
N ASP A 39 -11.32 6.24 -5.57
CA ASP A 39 -11.23 6.68 -4.18
C ASP A 39 -10.96 5.48 -3.23
N PRO A 40 -9.75 5.36 -2.67
CA PRO A 40 -9.42 4.24 -1.78
C PRO A 40 -10.13 4.35 -0.42
N TYR A 41 -10.50 5.54 0.01
CA TYR A 41 -11.19 5.79 1.28
C TYR A 41 -12.65 5.37 1.21
N ALA A 42 -13.32 5.65 0.08
CA ALA A 42 -14.64 5.10 -0.17
C ALA A 42 -14.61 3.58 -0.30
N ALA A 43 -13.62 3.06 -1.02
CA ALA A 43 -13.48 1.61 -1.23
C ALA A 43 -13.29 0.84 0.09
N VAL A 44 -12.43 1.31 0.99
CA VAL A 44 -12.23 0.63 2.29
C VAL A 44 -13.47 0.67 3.16
N ARG A 45 -14.26 1.77 3.10
CA ARG A 45 -15.54 1.86 3.83
C ARG A 45 -16.57 0.89 3.29
N GLU A 46 -16.72 0.84 1.97
CA GLU A 46 -17.73 0.02 1.30
C GLU A 46 -17.46 -1.48 1.49
N TYR A 47 -16.20 -1.90 1.38
CA TYR A 47 -15.82 -3.31 1.44
C TYR A 47 -15.19 -3.73 2.78
N ALA A 48 -15.40 -2.96 3.85
CA ALA A 48 -14.79 -3.22 5.16
C ALA A 48 -14.98 -4.67 5.63
N GLY A 49 -16.18 -5.23 5.45
CA GLY A 49 -16.49 -6.62 5.82
C GLY A 49 -15.74 -7.70 5.01
N LYS A 50 -15.03 -7.31 3.93
CA LYS A 50 -14.19 -8.19 3.10
C LYS A 50 -12.71 -7.96 3.34
N VAL A 51 -12.28 -6.87 3.96
CA VAL A 51 -10.86 -6.56 4.18
C VAL A 51 -10.28 -7.45 5.29
N ARG A 52 -9.24 -8.23 4.97
CA ARG A 52 -8.55 -9.09 5.95
C ARG A 52 -7.13 -8.67 6.23
N HIS A 53 -6.47 -8.09 5.24
CA HIS A 53 -5.10 -7.65 5.32
C HIS A 53 -4.97 -6.34 4.57
N VAL A 54 -4.19 -5.38 5.09
CA VAL A 54 -3.97 -4.09 4.43
C VAL A 54 -2.50 -3.97 4.07
N HIS A 55 -2.23 -3.70 2.80
CA HIS A 55 -0.88 -3.41 2.32
C HIS A 55 -0.60 -1.92 2.47
N VAL A 56 0.54 -1.62 3.07
CA VAL A 56 1.09 -0.28 3.15
C VAL A 56 2.07 -0.11 1.99
N LYS A 57 1.52 0.33 0.88
CA LYS A 57 2.20 0.71 -0.35
C LYS A 57 1.52 1.98 -0.87
N ASP A 58 2.29 2.90 -1.47
CA ASP A 58 1.77 4.18 -1.98
C ASP A 58 1.95 4.27 -3.49
N THR A 59 1.38 5.29 -4.13
CA THR A 59 1.51 5.54 -5.57
C THR A 59 1.85 6.99 -5.83
N ALA A 60 2.98 7.22 -6.49
CA ALA A 60 3.35 8.54 -7.00
C ALA A 60 2.88 8.69 -8.44
N ILE A 61 2.34 9.87 -8.77
CA ILE A 61 1.92 10.23 -10.13
C ILE A 61 2.77 11.39 -10.64
N ASP A 62 3.44 11.19 -11.78
CA ASP A 62 3.98 12.26 -12.61
C ASP A 62 2.84 12.90 -13.41
N ARG A 63 2.26 13.95 -12.83
CA ARG A 63 1.12 14.68 -13.40
C ARG A 63 1.46 15.35 -14.73
N ALA A 64 2.71 15.78 -14.93
CA ALA A 64 3.13 16.41 -16.17
C ALA A 64 3.19 15.38 -17.31
N ARG A 65 3.73 14.18 -17.02
CA ARG A 65 3.76 13.08 -17.97
C ARG A 65 2.37 12.54 -18.28
N LEU A 66 1.54 12.32 -17.27
CA LEU A 66 0.14 11.91 -17.43
C LEU A 66 -0.64 12.90 -18.32
N ALA A 67 -0.47 14.20 -18.11
CA ALA A 67 -1.15 15.22 -18.92
C ALA A 67 -0.71 15.19 -20.40
N ARG A 68 0.53 14.76 -20.67
CA ARG A 68 1.09 14.66 -22.02
C ARG A 68 0.72 13.34 -22.72
N GLU A 69 0.78 12.23 -21.99
CA GLU A 69 0.68 10.88 -22.56
C GLU A 69 -0.71 10.25 -22.40
N GLY A 70 -1.56 10.81 -21.54
CA GLY A 70 -2.87 10.25 -21.21
C GLY A 70 -2.77 8.99 -20.33
N ILE A 71 -3.92 8.43 -19.98
CA ILE A 71 -4.00 7.23 -19.12
C ILE A 71 -3.34 6.00 -19.74
N ASP A 72 -3.41 5.89 -21.08
CA ASP A 72 -2.81 4.80 -21.85
C ASP A 72 -1.29 4.98 -22.04
N GLY A 73 -0.73 6.10 -21.56
CA GLY A 73 0.71 6.34 -21.52
C GLY A 73 1.41 5.44 -20.50
N ASP A 74 2.72 5.29 -20.66
CA ASP A 74 3.55 4.50 -19.75
C ASP A 74 4.29 5.38 -18.75
N GLY A 75 4.67 4.81 -17.60
CA GLY A 75 5.65 5.41 -16.68
C GLY A 75 5.27 6.79 -16.09
N TRP A 76 4.01 7.18 -16.14
CA TRP A 76 3.47 8.37 -15.47
C TRP A 76 3.04 8.09 -14.02
N TRP A 77 3.08 6.83 -13.58
CA TRP A 77 2.88 6.44 -12.20
C TRP A 77 3.88 5.36 -11.79
N ARG A 78 4.09 5.21 -10.48
CA ARG A 78 4.89 4.13 -9.89
C ARG A 78 4.45 3.89 -8.44
N TYR A 79 4.70 2.67 -7.93
CA TYR A 79 4.61 2.44 -6.49
C TYR A 79 5.74 3.14 -5.74
N THR A 80 5.47 3.54 -4.51
CA THR A 80 6.41 4.24 -3.65
C THR A 80 6.10 4.00 -2.17
N LEU A 81 6.95 4.52 -1.29
CA LEU A 81 6.79 4.43 0.16
C LEU A 81 5.60 5.26 0.64
N PRO A 82 4.93 4.87 1.75
CA PRO A 82 3.91 5.70 2.37
C PRO A 82 4.42 7.11 2.66
N GLY A 83 3.65 8.12 2.23
CA GLY A 83 3.99 9.54 2.39
C GLY A 83 4.84 10.11 1.27
N TRP A 84 5.23 9.30 0.29
CA TRP A 84 5.95 9.75 -0.92
C TRP A 84 5.07 9.73 -2.17
N GLY A 85 3.85 9.21 -2.06
CA GLY A 85 2.85 9.20 -3.11
C GLY A 85 1.69 10.15 -2.84
N GLU A 86 0.53 9.83 -3.40
CA GLU A 86 -0.67 10.64 -3.30
C GLU A 86 -1.66 10.17 -2.22
N LEU A 87 -1.42 9.03 -1.57
CA LEU A 87 -2.29 8.59 -0.48
C LEU A 87 -2.12 9.48 0.76
N ASN A 88 -3.23 10.04 1.22
CA ASN A 88 -3.36 10.53 2.59
C ASN A 88 -3.54 9.35 3.57
N TRP A 89 -2.43 8.90 4.16
CA TRP A 89 -2.42 7.78 5.11
C TRP A 89 -3.19 8.06 6.41
N ALA A 90 -3.17 9.30 6.90
CA ALA A 90 -3.95 9.67 8.09
C ALA A 90 -5.45 9.43 7.86
N THR A 91 -5.93 9.78 6.66
CA THR A 91 -7.34 9.55 6.27
C THR A 91 -7.63 8.07 6.15
N LEU A 92 -6.76 7.29 5.49
CA LEU A 92 -6.97 5.85 5.34
C LEU A 92 -7.02 5.13 6.70
N LEU A 93 -6.09 5.45 7.60
CA LEU A 93 -6.04 4.88 8.95
C LEU A 93 -7.27 5.28 9.77
N ALA A 94 -7.76 6.52 9.64
CA ALA A 94 -9.00 6.95 10.28
C ALA A 94 -10.21 6.16 9.76
N GLU A 95 -10.27 5.86 8.45
CA GLU A 95 -11.36 5.04 7.90
C GLU A 95 -11.27 3.58 8.34
N LEU A 96 -10.07 3.00 8.39
CA LEU A 96 -9.85 1.67 8.95
C LEU A 96 -10.31 1.60 10.41
N GLN A 97 -9.99 2.61 11.21
CA GLN A 97 -10.46 2.72 12.60
C GLN A 97 -11.99 2.84 12.66
N ARG A 98 -12.60 3.66 11.79
CA ARG A 98 -14.05 3.87 11.75
C ARG A 98 -14.82 2.61 11.41
N VAL A 99 -14.26 1.73 10.57
CA VAL A 99 -14.85 0.43 10.23
C VAL A 99 -14.41 -0.70 11.16
N GLU A 100 -13.79 -0.35 12.29
CA GLU A 100 -13.33 -1.29 13.32
C GLU A 100 -12.39 -2.38 12.78
N TYR A 101 -11.58 -2.04 11.77
CA TYR A 101 -10.58 -2.95 11.24
C TYR A 101 -9.52 -3.26 12.30
N ALA A 102 -9.40 -4.54 12.67
CA ALA A 102 -8.46 -5.03 13.67
C ALA A 102 -7.40 -5.98 13.09
N GLY A 103 -7.21 -5.98 11.77
CA GLY A 103 -6.22 -6.81 11.09
C GLY A 103 -4.84 -6.15 11.00
N CYS A 104 -3.94 -6.77 10.23
CA CYS A 104 -2.55 -6.34 10.10
C CYS A 104 -2.36 -5.27 9.02
N LEU A 105 -1.52 -4.27 9.33
CA LEU A 105 -0.92 -3.36 8.35
C LEU A 105 0.45 -3.92 7.94
N SER A 106 0.59 -4.35 6.70
CA SER A 106 1.84 -4.92 6.19
C SER A 106 2.52 -3.97 5.24
N ILE A 107 3.73 -3.50 5.59
CA ILE A 107 4.55 -2.68 4.70
C ILE A 107 5.04 -3.54 3.55
N GLU A 108 4.67 -3.16 2.33
CA GLU A 108 5.08 -3.82 1.09
C GLU A 108 6.04 -2.91 0.33
N HIS A 109 7.21 -3.43 0.01
CA HIS A 109 8.23 -2.71 -0.74
C HIS A 109 8.13 -3.03 -2.23
N GLU A 110 7.77 -2.04 -3.03
CA GLU A 110 7.87 -2.07 -4.51
C GLU A 110 8.40 -0.73 -5.07
N ASP A 111 9.09 0.07 -4.24
CA ASP A 111 9.66 1.33 -4.70
C ASP A 111 11.01 1.10 -5.38
N ALA A 112 11.02 1.14 -6.72
CA ALA A 112 12.22 0.98 -7.53
C ALA A 112 13.36 1.98 -7.20
N VAL A 113 13.08 3.10 -6.51
CA VAL A 113 14.11 4.04 -6.04
C VAL A 113 14.97 3.40 -4.92
N TRP A 114 14.36 2.54 -4.11
CA TRP A 114 14.93 1.95 -2.90
C TRP A 114 15.32 0.47 -3.06
N ASP A 115 15.24 -0.08 -4.28
CA ASP A 115 15.42 -1.50 -4.59
C ASP A 115 16.86 -1.86 -5.05
N ARG A 116 17.86 -1.04 -4.72
CA ARG A 116 19.23 -1.25 -5.25
C ARG A 116 20.02 -2.32 -4.48
N ASN A 117 19.75 -2.48 -3.20
CA ASN A 117 20.41 -3.45 -2.31
C ASN A 117 19.61 -3.65 -1.01
N GLU A 118 19.91 -4.73 -0.29
CA GLU A 118 19.26 -5.10 0.99
C GLU A 118 19.24 -3.94 2.00
N GLY A 119 20.31 -3.15 2.07
CA GLY A 119 20.41 -2.00 2.96
C GLY A 119 19.39 -0.91 2.65
N GLN A 120 19.20 -0.56 1.37
CA GLN A 120 18.18 0.40 0.95
C GLN A 120 16.76 -0.12 1.14
N ILE A 121 16.53 -1.41 0.89
CA ILE A 121 15.24 -2.05 1.15
C ILE A 121 14.93 -1.93 2.65
N LEU A 122 15.86 -2.30 3.53
CA LEU A 122 15.67 -2.17 4.98
C LEU A 122 15.45 -0.72 5.42
N GLN A 123 16.20 0.25 4.87
CA GLN A 123 15.95 1.67 5.14
C GLN A 123 14.53 2.08 4.77
N SER A 124 14.05 1.64 3.60
CA SER A 124 12.71 1.98 3.12
C SER A 124 11.61 1.44 4.04
N LEU A 125 11.78 0.22 4.56
CA LEU A 125 10.86 -0.39 5.53
C LEU A 125 10.87 0.39 6.85
N LEU A 126 12.04 0.77 7.35
CA LEU A 126 12.19 1.56 8.57
C LEU A 126 11.60 2.97 8.44
N LEU A 127 11.79 3.62 7.28
CA LEU A 127 11.19 4.92 6.98
C LEU A 127 9.67 4.82 6.92
N SER A 128 9.15 3.80 6.24
CA SER A 128 7.71 3.54 6.13
C SER A 128 7.08 3.29 7.50
N LYS A 129 7.73 2.47 8.34
CA LYS A 129 7.30 2.24 9.72
C LYS A 129 7.26 3.54 10.52
N ARG A 130 8.35 4.31 10.51
CA ARG A 130 8.44 5.58 11.24
C ARG A 130 7.36 6.57 10.79
N TYR A 131 7.08 6.63 9.48
CA TYR A 131 6.03 7.47 8.94
C TYR A 131 4.66 7.06 9.46
N LEU A 132 4.33 5.77 9.52
CA LEU A 132 3.03 5.33 10.02
C LEU A 132 2.86 5.49 11.53
N GLU A 133 3.92 5.31 12.31
CA GLU A 133 3.89 5.36 13.77
C GLU A 133 3.35 6.67 14.33
N GLN A 134 3.45 7.78 13.58
CA GLN A 134 2.89 9.07 14.00
C GLN A 134 1.35 9.07 14.12
N PHE A 135 0.67 8.07 13.54
CA PHE A 135 -0.79 7.97 13.50
C PHE A 135 -1.38 6.86 14.38
N LEU A 136 -0.54 6.03 15.02
CA LEU A 136 -0.98 4.85 15.77
C LEU A 136 -0.99 5.15 17.28
N ALA A 137 -2.08 4.79 17.97
CA ALA A 137 -2.34 5.17 19.37
C ALA A 137 -1.54 4.36 20.43
N GLY A 138 -0.57 3.55 20.01
CA GLY A 138 0.25 2.71 20.89
C GLY A 138 1.47 2.16 20.17
N PRO A 139 2.41 1.55 20.91
CA PRO A 139 3.58 0.91 20.31
C PRO A 139 3.14 -0.14 19.28
N VAL A 140 3.72 -0.09 18.09
CA VAL A 140 3.48 -1.08 17.03
C VAL A 140 4.10 -2.40 17.47
N ASP A 141 3.27 -3.42 17.64
CA ASP A 141 3.75 -4.78 17.85
C ASP A 141 4.38 -5.26 16.54
N VAL A 142 5.71 -5.35 16.52
CA VAL A 142 6.45 -5.92 15.41
C VAL A 142 6.71 -7.36 15.79
N PRO A 143 6.15 -8.35 15.07
CA PRO A 143 6.45 -9.76 15.31
C PRO A 143 7.96 -9.95 15.35
N ALA A 144 8.45 -10.81 16.25
CA ALA A 144 9.87 -11.11 16.33
C ALA A 144 10.36 -11.61 14.97
N VAL A 145 11.11 -10.77 14.25
CA VAL A 145 11.81 -11.17 13.05
C VAL A 145 13.04 -11.95 13.52
N GLU A 146 13.30 -13.15 12.98
CA GLU A 146 14.62 -13.76 13.12
C GLU A 146 15.64 -12.71 12.71
N THR A 147 16.46 -12.28 13.66
CA THR A 147 17.33 -11.11 13.52
C THR A 147 18.07 -11.18 12.21
N ILE A 148 17.83 -10.21 11.31
CA ILE A 148 18.67 -10.00 10.15
C ILE A 148 20.09 -9.81 10.69
N ALA A 149 21.01 -10.64 10.24
CA ALA A 149 22.37 -10.66 10.76
C ALA A 149 22.98 -9.23 10.68
N PRO A 150 23.64 -8.72 11.74
CA PRO A 150 24.07 -7.32 11.83
C PRO A 150 24.94 -6.83 10.65
N ASP A 151 25.66 -7.75 10.03
CA ASP A 151 26.49 -7.56 8.84
C ASP A 151 25.69 -7.21 7.58
N LYS A 152 24.41 -7.61 7.49
CA LYS A 152 23.50 -7.23 6.39
C LYS A 152 22.98 -5.79 6.49
N VAL A 153 23.20 -5.13 7.64
CA VAL A 153 22.83 -3.72 7.88
C VAL A 153 24.08 -2.81 7.91
N ALA A 154 25.27 -3.39 7.81
CA ALA A 154 26.52 -2.65 7.80
C ALA A 154 26.66 -1.83 6.50
N GLY A 155 26.86 -0.51 6.63
CA GLY A 155 27.03 0.40 5.49
C GLY A 155 25.80 1.22 5.10
N VAL A 156 24.69 1.02 5.82
CA VAL A 156 23.47 1.83 5.69
C VAL A 156 23.74 3.23 6.26
N LYS A 157 24.14 4.18 5.40
CA LYS A 157 24.29 5.59 5.79
C LYS A 157 22.92 6.26 5.87
N PRO A 158 22.59 6.96 6.96
CA PRO A 158 21.42 7.85 6.98
C PRO A 158 21.54 8.86 5.84
N ILE A 159 20.44 9.11 5.15
CA ILE A 159 20.29 10.26 4.23
C ILE A 159 19.93 11.49 5.07
#